data_AF-A0A8G0P8Z6-F1
#
_entry.id   AF-A0A8G0P8Z6-F1
#
_cell.length_a   1.000
_cell.length_b   1.000
_cell.length_c   1.000
_cell.angle_alpha   90.00
_cell.angle_beta   90.00
_cell.angle_gamma   90.00
#
_symmetry.space_group_name_H-M   'P 1'
#
loop_
_entity.id
_entity.type
_entity.pdbx_description
1 polymer ?
#
loop_
_entity_poly.entity_id
_entity_poly.type
_entity_poly.pdbx_seq_one_letter_code
_entity_poly.pdbx_strand_id
1 'polypeptide(L)'
;MRSSYYLCILLFWSLGFHQSFAQEFKPFSVVNQTNGLNADILLIGNNNLSQDAYLPYDDTEPNDRISMVYVNVDTANRTIYNSSRAKLTIPTAYQACYKIKYAALYWAGIYNKTTLDITKVKLKLPGSAIYEDIAGTLIYNEDLETNKPYAAYADVTNLLNKGGDVQGDYTVANIVCSQGKVQGGYSAGWHLYVIYENPNLPAKNITSFNGFTKLNNTNELDVNVSGFKTIPTGNVGAWVAFGALEGDQQISGDFFKINNVLMQPPFRKINDFVNDRKQNFFNSTFTNPSGLLPDREPNSRNTLGYDAGIFKVDNPSNSVIKNNDTSASINLGTSGDQYFVFFTAFAVDVIGPRIILRKNVTNNAGVDISNQTVDICDEINYNIFFDNIGNDDAQGLASHKYGSNYVLLKDILPQNVLLQSVISTNTALNTSMKYEVNPANPRELFIYIPKAYLKKDAPEYSIIIKVKVACSCDQFTTACSNEIKNQAFVEYRGLLIM
;
A
#
# COMPACT_ATOMS: atom_id res chain seq x y z
N MET A 1 57.85 63.89 -10.91
CA MET A 1 56.54 64.01 -11.56
C MET A 1 56.11 62.63 -12.05
N ARG A 2 54.98 62.15 -11.52
CA ARG A 2 54.19 60.95 -11.86
C ARG A 2 54.94 59.63 -12.09
N SER A 3 54.95 58.82 -11.04
CA SER A 3 55.43 57.45 -10.98
C SER A 3 54.26 56.46 -11.10
N SER A 4 54.43 55.46 -11.96
CA SER A 4 53.56 54.30 -12.13
C SER A 4 53.98 53.21 -11.16
N TYR A 5 53.06 52.76 -10.29
CA TYR A 5 53.18 51.47 -9.60
C TYR A 5 51.82 50.77 -9.57
N TYR A 6 51.82 49.57 -10.14
CA TYR A 6 50.72 48.62 -10.17
C TYR A 6 50.40 48.15 -8.75
N LEU A 7 49.14 48.25 -8.33
CA LEU A 7 48.63 47.63 -7.11
C LEU A 7 47.51 46.67 -7.50
N CYS A 8 47.87 45.40 -7.72
CA CYS A 8 46.92 44.29 -7.75
C CYS A 8 46.37 44.08 -6.35
N ILE A 9 45.14 44.53 -6.09
CA ILE A 9 44.38 44.15 -4.90
C ILE A 9 43.47 42.97 -5.27
N LEU A 10 43.81 41.81 -4.70
CA LEU A 10 43.00 40.60 -4.62
C LEU A 10 41.66 40.91 -3.93
N LEU A 11 40.59 41.02 -4.70
CA LEU A 11 39.22 40.95 -4.21
C LEU A 11 38.76 39.49 -4.23
N PHE A 12 39.25 38.72 -3.24
CA PHE A 12 38.59 37.49 -2.81
C PHE A 12 37.41 37.92 -1.92
N TRP A 13 36.29 38.25 -2.54
CA TRP A 13 35.01 38.31 -1.85
C TRP A 13 34.33 36.95 -1.97
N SER A 14 34.19 36.31 -0.83
CA SER A 14 33.44 35.09 -0.57
C SER A 14 32.07 35.11 -1.28
N LEU A 15 31.98 34.39 -2.39
CA LEU A 15 30.72 33.82 -2.86
C LEU A 15 30.34 32.72 -1.85
N GLY A 16 29.70 33.16 -0.76
CA GLY A 16 28.87 32.27 0.03
C GLY A 16 27.79 31.74 -0.90
N PHE A 17 27.91 30.46 -1.26
CA PHE A 17 26.82 29.71 -1.87
C PHE A 17 25.67 29.71 -0.86
N HIS A 18 24.77 30.69 -0.98
CA HIS A 18 23.43 30.55 -0.43
C HIS A 18 22.74 29.49 -1.28
N GLN A 19 22.84 28.23 -0.85
CA GLN A 19 21.81 27.26 -1.21
C GLN A 19 20.51 27.81 -0.62
N SER A 20 19.69 28.36 -1.51
CA SER A 20 18.30 28.66 -1.18
C SER A 20 17.62 27.30 -1.08
N PHE A 21 17.54 26.76 0.13
CA PHE A 21 16.68 25.62 0.40
C PHE A 21 15.25 26.07 0.12
N ALA A 22 14.51 25.28 -0.66
CA ALA A 22 13.08 25.45 -0.82
C ALA A 22 12.42 25.59 0.55
N GLN A 23 11.40 26.45 0.67
CA GLN A 23 10.64 26.54 1.92
C GLN A 23 9.66 25.37 2.00
N GLU A 24 10.19 24.19 2.28
CA GLU A 24 9.41 23.05 2.74
C GLU A 24 8.90 23.38 4.15
N PHE A 25 7.59 23.57 4.28
CA PHE A 25 6.98 23.93 5.57
C PHE A 25 7.11 22.78 6.58
N LYS A 26 6.96 21.54 6.10
CA LYS A 26 7.26 20.32 6.86
C LYS A 26 7.92 19.26 5.98
N PRO A 27 9.13 18.80 6.33
CA PRO A 27 9.81 17.69 5.67
C PRO A 27 8.94 16.46 5.44
N PHE A 28 8.93 15.97 4.18
CA PHE A 28 8.35 14.67 3.87
C PHE A 28 9.11 13.55 4.58
N SER A 29 8.41 12.84 5.47
CA SER A 29 8.97 11.80 6.31
C SER A 29 8.13 10.52 6.25
N VAL A 30 8.80 9.37 6.35
CA VAL A 30 8.15 8.05 6.31
C VAL A 30 7.19 7.91 7.49
N VAL A 31 5.92 7.59 7.20
CA VAL A 31 4.91 7.30 8.21
C VAL A 31 4.53 5.82 8.27
N ASN A 32 4.69 5.11 7.15
CA ASN A 32 4.48 3.67 7.07
C ASN A 32 5.44 3.08 6.04
N GLN A 33 6.05 1.94 6.36
CA GLN A 33 6.91 1.21 5.45
C GLN A 33 6.71 -0.30 5.62
N THR A 34 6.45 -0.99 4.52
CA THR A 34 6.41 -2.45 4.47
C THR A 34 7.70 -3.02 3.89
N ASN A 35 7.98 -4.29 4.22
CA ASN A 35 9.13 -5.01 3.68
C ASN A 35 8.69 -6.38 3.16
N GLY A 36 8.57 -6.52 1.85
CA GLY A 36 8.27 -7.77 1.15
C GLY A 36 6.85 -8.28 1.41
N LEU A 37 5.84 -7.43 1.21
CA LEU A 37 4.45 -7.77 1.51
C LEU A 37 3.64 -8.09 0.26
N ASN A 38 2.93 -9.23 0.23
CA ASN A 38 1.96 -9.55 -0.83
C ASN A 38 0.72 -8.66 -0.70
N ALA A 39 0.83 -7.44 -1.21
CA ALA A 39 -0.16 -6.39 -1.02
C ALA A 39 -0.19 -5.43 -2.21
N ASP A 40 -1.27 -4.66 -2.29
CA ASP A 40 -1.40 -3.53 -3.20
C ASP A 40 -2.06 -2.36 -2.49
N ILE A 41 -2.07 -1.21 -3.16
CA ILE A 41 -2.60 0.04 -2.63
C ILE A 41 -3.88 0.47 -3.33
N LEU A 42 -4.78 1.10 -2.58
CA LEU A 42 -6.01 1.73 -3.06
C LEU A 42 -6.12 3.13 -2.44
N LEU A 43 -6.80 4.02 -3.15
CA LEU A 43 -7.18 5.34 -2.64
C LEU A 43 -8.60 5.66 -3.09
N ILE A 44 -9.43 6.06 -2.12
CA ILE A 44 -10.74 6.66 -2.37
C ILE A 44 -10.81 8.01 -1.68
N GLY A 45 -11.75 8.87 -2.05
CA GLY A 45 -11.92 10.15 -1.37
C GLY A 45 -12.87 11.06 -2.10
N ASN A 46 -13.17 12.22 -1.52
CA ASN A 46 -14.01 13.22 -2.18
C ASN A 46 -13.79 14.64 -1.62
N ASN A 47 -14.36 15.64 -2.29
CA ASN A 47 -14.36 17.04 -1.82
C ASN A 47 -15.57 17.34 -0.90
N ASN A 48 -15.38 18.23 0.07
CA ASN A 48 -16.40 18.68 1.02
C ASN A 48 -16.83 20.14 0.79
N LEU A 49 -16.28 20.76 -0.25
CA LEU A 49 -16.56 22.13 -0.65
C LEU A 49 -16.77 22.15 -2.17
N SER A 50 -17.86 22.75 -2.64
CA SER A 50 -18.18 22.83 -4.07
C SER A 50 -19.07 24.04 -4.40
N GLN A 51 -19.46 24.24 -5.65
CA GLN A 51 -20.41 25.29 -6.04
C GLN A 51 -21.82 25.00 -5.52
N ASP A 52 -22.19 23.71 -5.47
CA ASP A 52 -23.48 23.23 -5.00
C ASP A 52 -23.29 22.25 -3.83
N ALA A 53 -24.29 22.15 -2.95
CA ALA A 53 -24.22 21.29 -1.78
C ALA A 53 -24.40 19.79 -2.12
N TYR A 54 -24.94 19.47 -3.30
CA TYR A 54 -25.37 18.12 -3.67
C TYR A 54 -24.98 17.72 -5.09
N LEU A 55 -24.97 18.68 -6.02
CA LEU A 55 -24.70 18.40 -7.43
C LEU A 55 -23.19 18.33 -7.71
N PRO A 56 -22.78 17.45 -8.64
CA PRO A 56 -21.40 17.46 -9.12
C PRO A 56 -21.07 18.77 -9.82
N TYR A 57 -19.82 19.20 -9.68
CA TYR A 57 -19.25 20.32 -10.41
C TYR A 57 -18.34 19.80 -11.52
N ASP A 58 -18.77 20.02 -12.77
CA ASP A 58 -18.11 19.48 -13.97
C ASP A 58 -17.58 20.56 -14.92
N ASP A 59 -17.70 21.83 -14.53
CA ASP A 59 -17.12 22.96 -15.23
C ASP A 59 -15.63 23.14 -14.89
N THR A 60 -14.96 24.01 -15.64
CA THR A 60 -13.50 24.18 -15.55
C THR A 60 -13.06 25.42 -14.78
N GLU A 61 -13.98 26.27 -14.29
CA GLU A 61 -13.56 27.46 -13.56
C GLU A 61 -12.79 27.10 -12.27
N PRO A 62 -11.72 27.86 -11.95
CA PRO A 62 -10.92 27.67 -10.74
C PRO A 62 -11.71 28.02 -9.47
N ASN A 63 -11.23 27.49 -8.35
CA ASN A 63 -11.87 27.63 -7.04
C ASN A 63 -11.95 29.08 -6.54
N ASP A 64 -11.10 29.99 -7.03
CA ASP A 64 -11.05 31.39 -6.66
C ASP A 64 -12.09 32.27 -7.39
N ARG A 65 -12.74 31.71 -8.42
CA ARG A 65 -13.81 32.37 -9.19
C ARG A 65 -15.21 31.97 -8.78
N ILE A 66 -15.34 30.94 -7.96
CA ILE A 66 -16.62 30.35 -7.57
C ILE A 66 -16.96 30.73 -6.13
N SER A 67 -18.23 31.03 -5.88
CA SER A 67 -18.73 31.12 -4.50
C SER A 67 -19.09 29.73 -4.03
N MET A 68 -18.22 29.13 -3.23
CA MET A 68 -18.40 27.74 -2.79
C MET A 68 -19.24 27.63 -1.52
N VAL A 69 -19.90 26.49 -1.38
CA VAL A 69 -20.70 26.07 -0.23
C VAL A 69 -20.28 24.67 0.22
N TYR A 70 -20.62 24.31 1.45
CA TYR A 70 -20.40 22.97 1.94
C TYR A 70 -21.21 21.95 1.16
N VAL A 71 -20.52 20.90 0.72
CA VAL A 71 -21.15 19.67 0.25
C VAL A 71 -21.76 18.97 1.47
N ASN A 72 -22.99 18.48 1.37
CA ASN A 72 -23.60 17.71 2.46
C ASN A 72 -24.52 16.60 1.94
N VAL A 73 -23.98 15.40 1.79
CA VAL A 73 -24.73 14.21 1.33
C VAL A 73 -25.55 13.51 2.43
N ASP A 74 -25.50 14.00 3.68
CA ASP A 74 -26.25 13.45 4.82
C ASP A 74 -26.99 14.55 5.59
N THR A 75 -27.91 15.23 4.89
CA THR A 75 -28.66 16.40 5.39
C THR A 75 -29.60 16.11 6.56
N ALA A 76 -29.97 14.84 6.76
CA ALA A 76 -30.80 14.43 7.89
C ALA A 76 -30.05 14.54 9.22
N ASN A 77 -28.72 14.42 9.19
CA ASN A 77 -27.89 14.46 10.38
C ASN A 77 -27.55 15.90 10.79
N ARG A 78 -28.13 16.37 11.90
CA ARG A 78 -27.93 17.74 12.42
C ARG A 78 -26.62 17.94 13.20
N THR A 79 -25.82 16.88 13.39
CA THR A 79 -24.53 16.94 14.10
C THR A 79 -23.35 17.22 13.18
N ILE A 80 -23.62 17.34 11.87
CA ILE A 80 -22.62 17.61 10.84
C ILE A 80 -22.96 18.88 10.06
N TYR A 81 -21.94 19.55 9.52
CA TYR A 81 -22.10 20.76 8.70
C TYR A 81 -21.65 20.59 7.25
N ASN A 82 -20.82 19.59 6.97
CA ASN A 82 -20.52 19.13 5.61
C ASN A 82 -20.31 17.62 5.62
N SER A 83 -20.53 16.97 4.49
CA SER A 83 -20.22 15.56 4.28
C SER A 83 -20.15 15.21 2.80
N SER A 84 -19.25 14.30 2.46
CA SER A 84 -19.14 13.71 1.13
C SER A 84 -18.76 12.23 1.26
N ARG A 85 -18.98 11.46 0.20
CA ARG A 85 -18.83 9.99 0.22
C ARG A 85 -18.02 9.48 -0.95
N ALA A 86 -17.31 8.38 -0.73
CA ALA A 86 -16.68 7.57 -1.76
C ALA A 86 -16.75 6.08 -1.39
N LYS A 87 -16.83 5.22 -2.41
CA LYS A 87 -16.95 3.78 -2.23
C LYS A 87 -15.60 3.07 -2.32
N LEU A 88 -15.25 2.29 -1.29
CA LEU A 88 -14.10 1.37 -1.34
C LEU A 88 -14.53 0.05 -1.97
N THR A 89 -13.82 -0.37 -3.00
CA THR A 89 -14.02 -1.68 -3.63
C THR A 89 -12.67 -2.37 -3.79
N ILE A 90 -12.55 -3.59 -3.25
CA ILE A 90 -11.37 -4.43 -3.51
C ILE A 90 -11.49 -4.99 -4.93
N PRO A 91 -10.43 -5.04 -5.75
CA PRO A 91 -10.53 -5.62 -7.09
C PRO A 91 -11.07 -7.05 -7.06
N THR A 92 -11.97 -7.39 -7.99
CA THR A 92 -12.69 -8.68 -8.01
C THR A 92 -11.77 -9.91 -7.89
N ALA A 93 -10.59 -9.86 -8.50
CA ALA A 93 -9.59 -10.93 -8.43
C ALA A 93 -9.08 -11.22 -7.00
N TYR A 94 -9.26 -10.29 -6.06
CA TYR A 94 -8.70 -10.34 -4.71
C TYR A 94 -9.76 -10.34 -3.60
N GLN A 95 -11.05 -10.22 -3.94
CA GLN A 95 -12.14 -10.15 -2.96
C GLN A 95 -12.32 -11.42 -2.12
N ALA A 96 -11.93 -12.59 -2.65
CA ALA A 96 -12.14 -13.87 -1.98
C ALA A 96 -11.31 -14.04 -0.68
N CYS A 97 -10.17 -13.37 -0.56
CA CYS A 97 -9.28 -13.50 0.59
C CYS A 97 -8.33 -12.29 0.68
N TYR A 98 -8.77 -11.23 1.34
CA TYR A 98 -7.95 -10.04 1.58
C TYR A 98 -8.00 -9.61 3.04
N LYS A 99 -7.02 -8.80 3.44
CA LYS A 99 -6.96 -8.18 4.77
C LYS A 99 -6.46 -6.74 4.67
N ILE A 100 -7.06 -5.81 5.41
CA ILE A 100 -6.53 -4.45 5.50
C ILE A 100 -5.31 -4.44 6.42
N LYS A 101 -4.14 -4.19 5.85
CA LYS A 101 -2.88 -4.09 6.58
C LYS A 101 -2.67 -2.72 7.20
N TYR A 102 -3.03 -1.70 6.44
CA TYR A 102 -2.92 -0.31 6.85
C TYR A 102 -4.01 0.50 6.16
N ALA A 103 -4.64 1.41 6.91
CA ALA A 103 -5.57 2.38 6.37
C ALA A 103 -5.38 3.71 7.07
N ALA A 104 -5.14 4.76 6.28
CA ALA A 104 -4.97 6.12 6.77
C ALA A 104 -6.00 7.04 6.12
N LEU A 105 -6.80 7.69 6.96
CA LEU A 105 -7.73 8.73 6.55
C LEU A 105 -7.01 10.07 6.60
N TYR A 106 -6.91 10.74 5.46
CA TYR A 106 -6.37 12.09 5.32
C TYR A 106 -7.51 13.07 5.07
N TRP A 107 -7.40 14.27 5.64
CA TRP A 107 -8.24 15.41 5.30
C TRP A 107 -7.41 16.68 5.27
N ALA A 108 -7.80 17.59 4.40
CA ALA A 108 -7.14 18.86 4.23
C ALA A 108 -8.16 19.91 3.84
N GLY A 109 -7.86 21.16 4.13
CA GLY A 109 -8.74 22.26 3.78
C GLY A 109 -8.05 23.61 3.91
N ILE A 110 -8.76 24.63 3.44
CA ILE A 110 -8.33 26.02 3.47
C ILE A 110 -9.38 26.82 4.21
N TYR A 111 -8.95 27.56 5.23
CA TYR A 111 -9.84 28.40 6.02
C TYR A 111 -9.26 29.80 6.18
N ASN A 112 -10.11 30.81 6.37
CA ASN A 112 -9.65 32.15 6.74
C ASN A 112 -9.52 32.28 8.27
N LYS A 113 -10.60 31.94 8.98
CA LYS A 113 -10.68 31.90 10.44
C LYS A 113 -11.54 30.72 10.87
N THR A 114 -11.13 30.07 11.95
CA THR A 114 -11.91 28.99 12.57
C THR A 114 -11.61 28.91 14.06
N THR A 115 -12.61 28.50 14.84
CA THR A 115 -12.44 28.06 16.23
C THR A 115 -12.63 26.55 16.36
N LEU A 116 -12.95 25.86 15.26
CA LEU A 116 -13.11 24.41 15.21
C LEU A 116 -11.73 23.73 15.20
N ASP A 117 -11.70 22.53 15.75
CA ASP A 117 -10.50 21.71 15.80
C ASP A 117 -10.25 21.04 14.44
N ILE A 118 -9.30 21.59 13.68
CA ILE A 118 -8.90 21.09 12.35
C ILE A 118 -8.34 19.65 12.37
N THR A 119 -8.01 19.13 13.56
CA THR A 119 -7.53 17.75 13.75
C THR A 119 -8.64 16.74 13.99
N LYS A 120 -9.92 17.13 13.89
CA LYS A 120 -11.06 16.25 14.09
C LYS A 120 -11.99 16.24 12.89
N VAL A 121 -12.46 15.04 12.55
CA VAL A 121 -13.51 14.79 11.56
C VAL A 121 -14.44 13.70 12.06
N LYS A 122 -15.55 13.49 11.36
CA LYS A 122 -16.46 12.37 11.60
C LYS A 122 -16.40 11.38 10.44
N LEU A 123 -16.36 10.08 10.73
CA LEU A 123 -16.32 9.02 9.72
C LEU A 123 -17.49 8.05 9.90
N LYS A 124 -18.26 7.82 8.85
CA LYS A 124 -19.28 6.76 8.77
C LYS A 124 -18.76 5.64 7.89
N LEU A 125 -18.64 4.44 8.49
CA LEU A 125 -18.17 3.22 7.82
C LEU A 125 -19.26 2.60 6.93
N PRO A 126 -18.90 1.71 5.99
CA PRO A 126 -19.86 0.97 5.17
C PRO A 126 -20.91 0.24 6.02
N GLY A 127 -22.17 0.36 5.62
CA GLY A 127 -23.30 -0.27 6.32
C GLY A 127 -23.66 0.33 7.68
N SER A 128 -22.88 1.27 8.22
CA SER A 128 -23.18 1.95 9.47
C SER A 128 -24.17 3.10 9.28
N ALA A 129 -25.07 3.27 10.24
CA ALA A 129 -25.93 4.45 10.36
C ALA A 129 -25.31 5.56 11.23
N ILE A 130 -24.19 5.28 11.90
CA ILE A 130 -23.58 6.16 12.93
C ILE A 130 -22.20 6.65 12.45
N TYR A 131 -21.91 7.91 12.74
CA TYR A 131 -20.58 8.49 12.59
C TYR A 131 -19.74 8.26 13.83
N GLU A 132 -18.51 7.81 13.62
CA GLU A 132 -17.44 7.75 14.61
C GLU A 132 -16.67 9.08 14.62
N ASP A 133 -16.32 9.56 15.81
CA ASP A 133 -15.44 10.73 15.95
C ASP A 133 -13.99 10.29 15.75
N ILE A 134 -13.32 10.91 14.77
CA ILE A 134 -11.92 10.63 14.44
C ILE A 134 -11.06 11.78 14.94
N ALA A 135 -10.13 11.47 15.83
CA ALA A 135 -9.07 12.38 16.24
C ALA A 135 -7.78 12.04 15.46
N GLY A 136 -7.28 13.00 14.69
CA GLY A 136 -6.08 12.86 13.89
C GLY A 136 -4.85 13.51 14.49
N THR A 137 -3.76 13.36 13.75
CA THR A 137 -2.52 14.11 13.94
C THR A 137 -2.43 15.19 12.87
N LEU A 138 -2.13 16.42 13.28
CA LEU A 138 -1.86 17.51 12.35
C LEU A 138 -0.58 17.18 11.55
N ILE A 139 -0.68 17.20 10.22
CA ILE A 139 0.51 17.17 9.37
C ILE A 139 1.12 18.57 9.44
N TYR A 140 0.39 19.59 9.02
CA TYR A 140 0.81 20.98 9.11
C TYR A 140 -0.41 21.91 9.04
N ASN A 141 -0.26 23.14 9.55
CA ASN A 141 -1.22 24.23 9.46
C ASN A 141 -0.43 25.52 9.16
N GLU A 142 -0.60 26.07 7.96
CA GLU A 142 0.00 27.34 7.58
C GLU A 142 -0.91 28.48 8.05
N ASP A 143 -0.62 29.05 9.21
CA ASP A 143 -1.49 30.01 9.89
C ASP A 143 -1.12 31.48 9.65
N LEU A 144 -0.07 31.74 8.87
CA LEU A 144 0.40 33.08 8.51
C LEU A 144 -0.23 33.60 7.21
N GLU A 145 -0.72 32.70 6.34
CA GLU A 145 -1.44 33.10 5.13
C GLU A 145 -2.86 33.61 5.43
N THR A 146 -3.42 34.41 4.50
CA THR A 146 -4.81 34.87 4.60
C THR A 146 -5.80 33.73 4.39
N ASN A 147 -5.49 32.85 3.43
CA ASN A 147 -6.16 31.58 3.21
C ASN A 147 -5.20 30.53 3.78
N LYS A 148 -5.59 29.87 4.87
CA LYS A 148 -4.72 29.04 5.70
C LYS A 148 -4.91 27.57 5.32
N PRO A 149 -4.03 26.99 4.49
CA PRO A 149 -4.12 25.59 4.16
C PRO A 149 -3.60 24.74 5.33
N TYR A 150 -4.25 23.60 5.55
CA TYR A 150 -3.80 22.62 6.52
C TYR A 150 -4.04 21.21 6.00
N ALA A 151 -3.32 20.25 6.55
CA ALA A 151 -3.60 18.83 6.37
C ALA A 151 -3.44 18.07 7.68
N ALA A 152 -4.27 17.05 7.87
CA ALA A 152 -4.23 16.15 9.01
C ALA A 152 -4.57 14.73 8.56
N TYR A 153 -4.21 13.75 9.39
CA TYR A 153 -4.49 12.35 9.09
C TYR A 153 -4.72 11.52 10.36
N ALA A 154 -5.34 10.37 10.21
CA ALA A 154 -5.51 9.37 11.27
C ALA A 154 -5.28 7.96 10.73
N ASP A 155 -4.55 7.13 11.48
CA ASP A 155 -4.52 5.69 11.25
C ASP A 155 -5.84 5.09 11.73
N VAL A 156 -6.64 4.61 10.78
CA VAL A 156 -7.97 4.02 10.99
C VAL A 156 -7.96 2.51 10.77
N THR A 157 -6.78 1.88 10.69
CA THR A 157 -6.62 0.44 10.40
C THR A 157 -7.44 -0.43 11.37
N ASN A 158 -7.36 -0.14 12.66
CA ASN A 158 -8.10 -0.88 13.69
C ASN A 158 -9.61 -0.65 13.61
N LEU A 159 -10.02 0.54 13.18
CA LEU A 159 -11.44 0.88 13.01
C LEU A 159 -12.04 0.08 11.85
N LEU A 160 -11.35 0.05 10.70
CA LEU A 160 -11.79 -0.72 9.54
C LEU A 160 -11.83 -2.22 9.83
N ASN A 161 -10.78 -2.77 10.44
CA ASN A 161 -10.72 -4.21 10.72
C ASN A 161 -11.74 -4.67 11.79
N LYS A 162 -12.26 -3.77 12.64
CA LYS A 162 -13.35 -4.10 13.58
C LYS A 162 -14.72 -4.12 12.91
N GLY A 163 -14.91 -3.40 11.80
CA GLY A 163 -16.20 -3.21 11.13
C GLY A 163 -16.71 -4.41 10.33
N GLY A 164 -15.88 -5.43 10.09
CA GLY A 164 -16.24 -6.58 9.24
C GLY A 164 -15.87 -6.35 7.78
N ASP A 165 -16.84 -6.43 6.85
CA ASP A 165 -16.61 -6.14 5.43
C ASP A 165 -16.28 -4.64 5.27
N VAL A 166 -15.07 -4.37 4.81
CA VAL A 166 -14.56 -3.00 4.65
C VAL A 166 -14.99 -2.38 3.32
N GLN A 167 -15.67 -3.12 2.44
CA GLN A 167 -16.13 -2.60 1.16
C GLN A 167 -17.43 -1.81 1.32
N GLY A 168 -17.61 -0.82 0.44
CA GLY A 168 -18.80 0.02 0.40
C GLY A 168 -18.51 1.47 0.72
N ASP A 169 -19.56 2.19 1.12
CA ASP A 169 -19.56 3.64 1.21
C ASP A 169 -18.91 4.13 2.50
N TYR A 170 -17.85 4.95 2.34
CA TYR A 170 -17.27 5.73 3.43
C TYR A 170 -17.75 7.17 3.28
N THR A 171 -18.33 7.73 4.34
CA THR A 171 -18.74 9.14 4.37
C THR A 171 -17.94 9.90 5.41
N VAL A 172 -17.26 10.97 5.01
CA VAL A 172 -16.49 11.82 5.91
C VAL A 172 -17.17 13.18 6.03
N ALA A 173 -17.29 13.63 7.27
CA ALA A 173 -18.02 14.84 7.63
C ALA A 173 -17.19 15.73 8.55
N ASN A 174 -17.63 16.99 8.67
CA ASN A 174 -17.04 18.00 9.53
C ASN A 174 -15.57 18.32 9.21
N ILE A 175 -15.24 18.40 7.92
CA ILE A 175 -13.93 18.92 7.51
C ILE A 175 -13.96 20.43 7.65
N VAL A 176 -13.00 21.02 8.37
CA VAL A 176 -12.97 22.48 8.60
C VAL A 176 -12.51 23.19 7.33
N CYS A 177 -13.30 24.12 6.82
CA CYS A 177 -12.91 25.02 5.72
C CYS A 177 -13.82 26.24 5.69
N SER A 178 -13.42 27.29 4.97
CA SER A 178 -14.27 28.46 4.73
C SER A 178 -15.13 28.29 3.46
N GLN A 179 -16.29 28.96 3.44
CA GLN A 179 -17.17 29.06 2.27
C GLN A 179 -17.04 30.42 1.60
N GLY A 180 -17.68 30.57 0.44
CA GLY A 180 -17.74 31.81 -0.32
C GLY A 180 -16.67 31.86 -1.41
N LYS A 181 -16.33 33.08 -1.80
CA LYS A 181 -15.38 33.36 -2.88
C LYS A 181 -14.25 34.22 -2.34
N VAL A 182 -13.01 33.79 -2.56
CA VAL A 182 -11.80 34.52 -2.17
C VAL A 182 -10.74 34.36 -3.26
N GLN A 183 -9.87 35.36 -3.41
CA GLN A 183 -8.70 35.24 -4.27
C GLN A 183 -7.80 34.09 -3.76
N GLY A 184 -7.32 33.25 -4.68
CA GLY A 184 -6.52 32.06 -4.35
C GLY A 184 -7.32 30.93 -3.69
N GLY A 185 -8.66 30.98 -3.75
CA GLY A 185 -9.49 29.81 -3.51
C GLY A 185 -9.69 29.40 -2.05
N TYR A 186 -10.78 28.67 -1.84
CA TYR A 186 -10.89 27.73 -0.73
C TYR A 186 -10.95 26.32 -1.32
N SER A 187 -10.53 25.34 -0.53
CA SER A 187 -10.64 23.95 -0.90
C SER A 187 -10.83 23.09 0.34
N ALA A 188 -11.47 21.92 0.20
CA ALA A 188 -11.58 20.95 1.28
C ALA A 188 -11.97 19.57 0.76
N GLY A 189 -11.47 18.54 1.43
CA GLY A 189 -11.79 17.17 1.10
C GLY A 189 -11.00 16.18 1.93
N TRP A 190 -11.14 14.91 1.56
CA TRP A 190 -10.50 13.80 2.22
C TRP A 190 -10.14 12.71 1.23
N HIS A 191 -9.21 11.86 1.65
CA HIS A 191 -9.00 10.58 1.02
C HIS A 191 -8.63 9.51 2.06
N LEU A 192 -9.05 8.28 1.79
CA LEU A 192 -8.68 7.08 2.52
C LEU A 192 -7.68 6.30 1.67
N TYR A 193 -6.44 6.24 2.14
CA TYR A 193 -5.38 5.43 1.56
C TYR A 193 -5.34 4.07 2.26
N VAL A 194 -5.32 2.98 1.48
CA VAL A 194 -5.44 1.61 1.98
C VAL A 194 -4.33 0.74 1.40
N ILE A 195 -3.67 -0.02 2.27
CA ILE A 195 -2.82 -1.15 1.90
C ILE A 195 -3.59 -2.42 2.27
N TYR A 196 -3.90 -3.26 1.28
CA TYR A 196 -4.55 -4.55 1.50
C TYR A 196 -3.63 -5.71 1.11
N GLU A 197 -3.53 -6.70 1.99
CA GLU A 197 -2.83 -7.96 1.76
C GLU A 197 -3.74 -8.91 0.98
N ASN A 198 -3.19 -9.60 0.00
CA ASN A 198 -3.81 -10.76 -0.63
C ASN A 198 -2.68 -11.73 -1.02
N PRO A 199 -2.79 -13.03 -0.70
CA PRO A 199 -1.73 -14.00 -1.00
C PRO A 199 -1.41 -14.11 -2.49
N ASN A 200 -2.32 -13.74 -3.38
CA ASN A 200 -2.15 -13.79 -4.84
C ASN A 200 -1.49 -12.55 -5.44
N LEU A 201 -1.23 -11.50 -4.65
CA LEU A 201 -0.52 -10.31 -5.11
C LEU A 201 1.01 -10.53 -5.13
N PRO A 202 1.74 -9.84 -6.01
CA PRO A 202 3.20 -9.81 -5.94
C PRO A 202 3.67 -9.17 -4.63
N ALA A 203 4.87 -9.55 -4.17
CA ALA A 203 5.48 -8.91 -3.02
C ALA A 203 5.89 -7.48 -3.38
N LYS A 204 5.50 -6.51 -2.55
CA LYS A 204 5.84 -5.10 -2.69
C LYS A 204 6.49 -4.54 -1.43
N ASN A 205 7.42 -3.61 -1.62
CA ASN A 205 7.74 -2.62 -0.60
C ASN A 205 6.86 -1.39 -0.84
N ILE A 206 6.15 -0.99 0.20
CA ILE A 206 5.21 0.12 0.18
C ILE A 206 5.66 1.11 1.22
N THR A 207 6.01 2.32 0.79
CA THR A 207 6.44 3.41 1.68
C THR A 207 5.48 4.57 1.51
N SER A 208 4.93 5.06 2.61
CA SER A 208 4.02 6.21 2.65
C SER A 208 4.68 7.36 3.38
N PHE A 209 4.51 8.58 2.88
CA PHE A 209 5.14 9.78 3.39
C PHE A 209 4.10 10.86 3.70
N ASN A 210 4.30 11.53 4.84
CA ASN A 210 3.61 12.76 5.16
C ASN A 210 4.62 13.89 5.21
N GLY A 211 4.24 15.02 4.64
CA GLY A 211 4.98 16.28 4.67
C GLY A 211 4.02 17.41 4.34
N PHE A 212 4.51 18.62 4.19
CA PHE A 212 3.68 19.72 3.72
C PHE A 212 4.54 20.76 3.03
N THR A 213 4.30 20.96 1.74
CA THR A 213 5.08 21.89 0.92
C THR A 213 4.18 22.65 -0.02
N LYS A 214 4.37 23.96 -0.06
CA LYS A 214 3.82 24.84 -1.09
C LYS A 214 4.75 24.83 -2.29
N LEU A 215 4.25 24.43 -3.44
CA LEU A 215 4.97 24.45 -4.72
C LEU A 215 4.47 25.61 -5.57
N ASN A 216 5.41 26.29 -6.22
CA ASN A 216 5.18 27.36 -7.18
C ASN A 216 6.31 27.36 -8.23
N ASN A 217 6.40 28.40 -9.06
CA ASN A 217 7.39 28.52 -10.13
C ASN A 217 8.86 28.73 -9.68
N THR A 218 9.13 28.76 -8.37
CA THR A 218 10.48 28.98 -7.81
C THR A 218 11.06 27.78 -7.07
N ASN A 219 10.27 26.71 -6.88
CA ASN A 219 10.69 25.55 -6.11
C ASN A 219 10.11 24.22 -6.62
N GLU A 220 10.79 23.13 -6.26
CA GLU A 220 10.37 21.76 -6.49
C GLU A 220 10.48 20.98 -5.17
N LEU A 221 9.77 19.85 -5.08
CA LEU A 221 9.83 18.91 -3.96
C LEU A 221 10.48 17.61 -4.44
N ASP A 222 11.54 17.19 -3.74
CA ASP A 222 12.18 15.89 -3.93
C ASP A 222 11.91 14.97 -2.74
N VAL A 223 11.20 13.87 -2.98
CA VAL A 223 10.97 12.80 -1.99
C VAL A 223 11.80 11.58 -2.37
N ASN A 224 12.77 11.25 -1.53
CA ASN A 224 13.62 10.08 -1.74
C ASN A 224 13.01 8.83 -1.10
N VAL A 225 12.80 7.80 -1.92
CA VAL A 225 12.33 6.49 -1.47
C VAL A 225 13.51 5.53 -1.43
N SER A 226 13.68 4.83 -0.31
CA SER A 226 14.75 3.84 -0.12
C SER A 226 14.26 2.66 0.72
N GLY A 227 15.12 1.67 0.91
CA GLY A 227 14.81 0.47 1.71
C GLY A 227 14.02 -0.58 0.94
N PHE A 228 14.14 -0.60 -0.39
CA PHE A 228 13.65 -1.69 -1.24
C PHE A 228 14.77 -2.27 -2.10
N LYS A 229 14.50 -3.40 -2.75
CA LYS A 229 15.29 -3.90 -3.87
C LYS A 229 14.35 -4.50 -4.90
N THR A 230 14.35 -3.95 -6.11
CA THR A 230 13.49 -4.43 -7.18
C THR A 230 13.98 -5.78 -7.71
N ILE A 231 13.10 -6.48 -8.44
CA ILE A 231 13.40 -7.80 -9.00
C ILE A 231 14.65 -7.75 -9.91
N PRO A 232 15.53 -8.77 -9.92
CA PRO A 232 16.76 -8.76 -10.71
C PRO A 232 16.54 -8.88 -12.22
N THR A 233 15.45 -9.54 -12.63
CA THR A 233 15.07 -9.75 -14.03
C THR A 233 13.55 -9.71 -14.17
N GLY A 234 13.07 -9.36 -15.37
CA GLY A 234 11.64 -9.20 -15.65
C GLY A 234 11.12 -7.79 -15.38
N ASN A 235 9.82 -7.58 -15.55
CA ASN A 235 9.19 -6.27 -15.45
C ASN A 235 9.01 -5.83 -14.00
N VAL A 236 9.46 -4.63 -13.66
CA VAL A 236 9.25 -4.01 -12.34
C VAL A 236 7.95 -3.22 -12.37
N GLY A 237 6.93 -3.68 -11.65
CA GLY A 237 5.71 -2.91 -11.42
C GLY A 237 5.88 -1.94 -10.26
N ALA A 238 5.32 -0.73 -10.42
CA ALA A 238 5.23 0.23 -9.32
C ALA A 238 3.93 1.03 -9.39
N TRP A 239 3.52 1.55 -8.25
CA TRP A 239 2.34 2.37 -8.05
C TRP A 239 2.69 3.56 -7.18
N VAL A 240 1.99 4.67 -7.40
CA VAL A 240 2.09 5.88 -6.59
C VAL A 240 0.69 6.31 -6.17
N ALA A 241 0.56 6.73 -4.91
CA ALA A 241 -0.59 7.50 -4.44
C ALA A 241 -0.15 8.91 -4.02
N PHE A 242 -1.05 9.89 -4.10
CA PHE A 242 -0.73 11.29 -3.78
C PHE A 242 -1.96 12.07 -3.28
N GLY A 243 -1.71 13.19 -2.61
CA GLY A 243 -2.73 14.14 -2.17
C GLY A 243 -2.20 15.58 -2.09
N ALA A 244 -2.98 16.53 -2.62
CA ALA A 244 -2.65 17.95 -2.72
C ALA A 244 -3.88 18.88 -2.63
N LEU A 245 -3.64 20.18 -2.44
CA LEU A 245 -4.61 21.28 -2.48
C LEU A 245 -4.27 22.31 -3.59
N GLU A 246 -5.28 23.09 -4.03
CA GLU A 246 -5.29 24.14 -5.06
C GLU A 246 -5.28 23.70 -6.54
N GLY A 247 -4.31 22.90 -7.01
CA GLY A 247 -4.03 22.60 -8.43
C GLY A 247 -5.18 22.78 -9.44
N ASP A 248 -5.17 23.87 -10.20
CA ASP A 248 -6.31 24.35 -11.00
C ASP A 248 -6.41 23.69 -12.39
N GLN A 249 -7.62 23.38 -12.85
CA GLN A 249 -7.82 22.78 -14.18
C GLN A 249 -7.34 23.67 -15.33
N GLN A 250 -7.45 25.00 -15.20
CA GLN A 250 -7.11 25.94 -16.29
C GLN A 250 -5.64 26.32 -16.32
N ILE A 251 -4.85 25.96 -15.31
CA ILE A 251 -3.45 26.37 -15.18
C ILE A 251 -2.55 25.16 -15.43
N SER A 252 -1.78 25.22 -16.51
CA SER A 252 -0.81 24.19 -16.83
C SER A 252 0.56 24.50 -16.26
N GLY A 253 1.39 23.47 -16.11
CA GLY A 253 2.76 23.56 -15.66
C GLY A 253 3.10 22.53 -14.60
N ASP A 254 2.09 21.95 -13.97
CA ASP A 254 2.19 21.00 -12.87
C ASP A 254 2.68 19.64 -13.35
N PHE A 255 3.69 19.11 -12.67
CA PHE A 255 4.31 17.85 -13.05
C PHE A 255 4.59 16.94 -11.85
N PHE A 256 4.69 15.65 -12.18
CA PHE A 256 5.15 14.60 -11.28
C PHE A 256 6.20 13.77 -12.04
N LYS A 257 7.40 13.62 -11.48
CA LYS A 257 8.48 12.82 -12.06
C LYS A 257 8.88 11.70 -11.11
N ILE A 258 9.27 10.57 -11.68
CA ILE A 258 9.94 9.48 -10.96
C ILE A 258 11.27 9.23 -11.65
N ASN A 259 12.38 9.29 -10.92
CA ASN A 259 13.74 9.16 -11.47
C ASN A 259 13.95 10.06 -12.70
N ASN A 260 13.49 11.31 -12.62
CA ASN A 260 13.51 12.32 -13.69
C ASN A 260 12.68 11.99 -14.93
N VAL A 261 11.90 10.90 -14.93
CA VAL A 261 10.94 10.59 -15.98
C VAL A 261 9.58 11.17 -15.63
N LEU A 262 8.99 11.85 -16.59
CA LEU A 262 7.72 12.56 -16.44
C LEU A 262 6.53 11.59 -16.45
N MET A 263 5.74 11.60 -15.38
CA MET A 263 4.59 10.72 -15.23
C MET A 263 3.38 11.29 -15.97
N GLN A 264 2.67 10.42 -16.69
CA GLN A 264 1.57 10.80 -17.56
C GLN A 264 0.36 9.85 -17.45
N PRO A 265 -0.17 9.58 -16.24
CA PRO A 265 -1.30 8.70 -16.10
C PRO A 265 -2.58 9.32 -16.72
N PRO A 266 -3.62 8.51 -16.98
CA PRO A 266 -4.88 8.99 -17.53
C PRO A 266 -5.44 10.18 -16.74
N PHE A 267 -6.00 11.18 -17.42
CA PHE A 267 -6.55 12.44 -16.85
C PHE A 267 -5.54 13.36 -16.16
N ARG A 268 -4.23 13.07 -16.25
CA ARG A 268 -3.14 13.86 -15.66
C ARG A 268 -2.06 14.28 -16.66
N LYS A 269 -2.19 13.84 -17.93
CA LYS A 269 -1.16 13.96 -18.97
C LYS A 269 -1.20 15.29 -19.73
N ILE A 270 -2.39 15.72 -20.12
CA ILE A 270 -2.64 16.90 -20.95
C ILE A 270 -3.75 17.68 -20.27
N ASN A 271 -3.60 19.00 -20.20
CA ASN A 271 -4.69 19.87 -19.83
C ASN A 271 -5.74 19.90 -20.96
N ASP A 272 -6.63 18.91 -20.92
CA ASP A 272 -7.76 18.79 -21.85
C ASP A 272 -8.89 19.78 -21.52
N PHE A 273 -8.76 20.58 -20.45
CA PHE A 273 -9.81 21.49 -19.98
C PHE A 273 -9.79 22.85 -20.70
N VAL A 274 -8.61 23.33 -21.11
CA VAL A 274 -8.45 24.62 -21.81
C VAL A 274 -7.76 24.50 -23.17
N ASN A 275 -7.73 23.31 -23.77
CA ASN A 275 -7.11 23.03 -25.08
C ASN A 275 -5.64 23.46 -25.18
N ASP A 276 -4.92 23.59 -24.05
CA ASP A 276 -3.48 23.80 -24.06
C ASP A 276 -2.77 22.46 -23.86
N ARG A 277 -1.95 22.06 -24.83
CA ARG A 277 -1.31 20.74 -24.84
C ARG A 277 -0.14 20.63 -23.85
N LYS A 278 -0.27 21.26 -22.69
CA LYS A 278 0.72 21.31 -21.62
C LYS A 278 0.31 20.37 -20.49
N GLN A 279 1.27 20.06 -19.64
CA GLN A 279 1.03 19.18 -18.50
C GLN A 279 0.26 19.90 -17.42
N ASN A 280 -0.66 19.17 -16.80
CA ASN A 280 -1.34 19.63 -15.61
C ASN A 280 -1.63 18.41 -14.73
N PHE A 281 -0.60 17.96 -14.01
CA PHE A 281 -0.72 16.79 -13.16
C PHE A 281 -1.67 17.05 -11.98
N PHE A 282 -1.54 18.19 -11.28
CA PHE A 282 -2.44 18.56 -10.19
C PHE A 282 -3.52 19.51 -10.72
N ASN A 283 -4.71 18.99 -10.97
CA ASN A 283 -5.76 19.62 -11.74
C ASN A 283 -7.14 19.47 -11.07
N SER A 284 -7.19 19.37 -9.74
CA SER A 284 -8.43 19.31 -8.97
C SER A 284 -9.31 18.14 -9.39
N THR A 285 -8.71 16.94 -9.41
CA THR A 285 -9.44 15.70 -9.70
C THR A 285 -9.14 14.61 -8.69
N PHE A 286 -10.06 13.65 -8.58
CA PHE A 286 -9.75 12.35 -8.00
C PHE A 286 -9.53 11.34 -9.12
N THR A 287 -8.41 10.60 -9.07
CA THR A 287 -8.09 9.62 -10.11
C THR A 287 -7.71 8.25 -9.56
N ASN A 288 -8.10 7.22 -10.31
CA ASN A 288 -7.63 5.85 -10.18
C ASN A 288 -6.84 5.45 -11.44
N PRO A 289 -6.32 4.21 -11.53
CA PRO A 289 -5.48 3.80 -12.67
C PRO A 289 -6.21 3.79 -14.02
N SER A 290 -7.54 3.81 -14.02
CA SER A 290 -8.40 3.84 -15.20
C SER A 290 -8.84 5.26 -15.59
N GLY A 291 -8.56 6.28 -14.78
CA GLY A 291 -8.94 7.67 -15.03
C GLY A 291 -9.60 8.33 -13.82
N LEU A 292 -10.68 9.07 -14.02
CA LEU A 292 -11.43 9.67 -12.91
C LEU A 292 -11.94 8.59 -11.94
N LEU A 293 -11.80 8.83 -10.64
CA LEU A 293 -12.28 7.94 -9.60
C LEU A 293 -13.83 7.95 -9.58
N PRO A 294 -14.49 6.83 -9.88
CA PRO A 294 -15.95 6.72 -9.88
C PRO A 294 -16.48 6.53 -8.44
N ASP A 295 -17.80 6.33 -8.33
CA ASP A 295 -18.48 5.97 -7.08
C ASP A 295 -18.25 6.95 -5.91
N ARG A 296 -18.29 8.24 -6.25
CA ARG A 296 -18.27 9.37 -5.32
C ARG A 296 -19.61 10.08 -5.27
N GLU A 297 -19.92 10.69 -4.14
CA GLU A 297 -21.11 11.52 -3.97
C GLU A 297 -20.74 12.83 -3.25
N PRO A 298 -20.85 14.00 -3.91
CA PRO A 298 -21.11 14.18 -5.36
C PRO A 298 -19.94 13.67 -6.20
N ASN A 299 -20.19 13.27 -7.45
CA ASN A 299 -19.17 12.75 -8.36
C ASN A 299 -18.57 13.86 -9.26
N SER A 300 -18.08 14.95 -8.66
CA SER A 300 -17.58 16.11 -9.41
C SER A 300 -16.34 15.78 -10.22
N ARG A 301 -16.33 16.11 -11.51
CA ARG A 301 -15.12 16.05 -12.35
C ARG A 301 -14.07 17.06 -11.88
N ASN A 302 -14.49 18.24 -11.43
CA ASN A 302 -13.61 19.24 -10.83
C ASN A 302 -13.92 19.36 -9.33
N THR A 303 -12.94 19.07 -8.49
CA THR A 303 -13.09 19.03 -7.03
C THR A 303 -12.66 20.31 -6.34
N LEU A 304 -12.47 21.40 -7.10
CA LEU A 304 -12.20 22.76 -6.61
C LEU A 304 -11.05 22.78 -5.60
N GLY A 305 -9.88 22.39 -6.10
CA GLY A 305 -8.62 22.43 -5.38
C GLY A 305 -8.26 21.16 -4.63
N TYR A 306 -9.18 20.22 -4.35
CA TYR A 306 -8.78 19.00 -3.63
C TYR A 306 -8.35 17.93 -4.62
N ASP A 307 -7.07 17.57 -4.61
CA ASP A 307 -6.50 16.67 -5.59
C ASP A 307 -5.95 15.40 -4.94
N ALA A 308 -6.38 14.23 -5.39
CA ALA A 308 -5.83 12.98 -4.90
C ALA A 308 -5.93 11.86 -5.93
N GLY A 309 -5.08 10.85 -5.82
CA GLY A 309 -5.22 9.72 -6.70
C GLY A 309 -4.19 8.64 -6.51
N ILE A 310 -4.37 7.59 -7.29
CA ILE A 310 -3.43 6.48 -7.44
C ILE A 310 -3.22 6.19 -8.92
N PHE A 311 -1.98 5.94 -9.31
CA PHE A 311 -1.64 5.52 -10.67
C PHE A 311 -0.55 4.46 -10.70
N LYS A 312 -0.57 3.65 -11.76
CA LYS A 312 0.51 2.72 -12.08
C LYS A 312 1.62 3.50 -12.78
N VAL A 313 2.86 3.30 -12.35
CA VAL A 313 4.03 3.83 -13.06
C VAL A 313 4.15 3.12 -14.40
N ASP A 314 4.08 3.87 -15.49
CA ASP A 314 4.36 3.34 -16.82
C ASP A 314 5.87 3.10 -16.96
N ASN A 315 6.27 1.84 -16.85
CA ASN A 315 7.67 1.43 -16.76
C ASN A 315 8.08 0.49 -17.91
N PRO A 316 7.91 0.89 -19.18
CA PRO A 316 8.21 0.04 -20.32
C PRO A 316 9.71 -0.26 -20.32
N SER A 317 10.06 -1.54 -20.47
CA SER A 317 11.44 -2.04 -20.44
C SER A 317 12.24 -1.56 -19.21
N ASN A 318 11.56 -1.36 -18.07
CA ASN A 318 12.16 -0.86 -16.83
C ASN A 318 12.89 0.48 -16.99
N SER A 319 12.37 1.37 -17.84
CA SER A 319 12.98 2.67 -18.18
C SER A 319 12.90 3.72 -17.05
N VAL A 320 11.94 3.59 -16.13
CA VAL A 320 11.74 4.49 -14.99
C VAL A 320 12.36 3.91 -13.73
N ILE A 321 12.03 2.65 -13.43
CA ILE A 321 12.54 1.90 -12.28
C ILE A 321 13.17 0.62 -12.81
N LYS A 322 14.48 0.48 -12.61
CA LYS A 322 15.30 -0.60 -13.17
C LYS A 322 15.27 -1.83 -12.28
N ASN A 323 15.72 -2.95 -12.83
CA ASN A 323 16.03 -4.13 -12.04
C ASN A 323 17.20 -3.84 -11.09
N ASN A 324 17.14 -4.40 -9.88
CA ASN A 324 18.11 -4.20 -8.80
C ASN A 324 18.21 -2.77 -8.24
N ASP A 325 17.29 -1.86 -8.59
CA ASP A 325 17.23 -0.55 -7.95
C ASP A 325 16.93 -0.70 -6.46
N THR A 326 17.60 0.10 -5.64
CA THR A 326 17.43 0.13 -4.18
C THR A 326 16.83 1.44 -3.66
N SER A 327 16.61 2.39 -4.56
CA SER A 327 16.02 3.69 -4.31
C SER A 327 15.29 4.22 -5.53
N ALA A 328 14.40 5.17 -5.30
CA ALA A 328 13.76 5.98 -6.33
C ALA A 328 13.62 7.42 -5.83
N SER A 329 13.59 8.38 -6.73
CA SER A 329 13.32 9.79 -6.41
C SER A 329 12.00 10.20 -7.05
N ILE A 330 11.12 10.79 -6.25
CA ILE A 330 9.88 11.41 -6.67
C ILE A 330 10.11 12.93 -6.68
N ASN A 331 9.90 13.58 -7.81
CA ASN A 331 10.12 15.02 -7.99
C ASN A 331 8.82 15.70 -8.46
N LEU A 332 8.35 16.71 -7.73
CA LEU A 332 7.11 17.44 -7.99
C LEU A 332 7.40 18.93 -8.14
N GLY A 333 6.63 19.61 -8.97
CA GLY A 333 6.75 21.06 -9.12
C GLY A 333 5.75 21.62 -10.11
N THR A 334 5.89 22.91 -10.41
CA THR A 334 5.10 23.60 -11.43
C THR A 334 5.89 24.72 -12.09
N SER A 335 5.45 25.11 -13.28
CA SER A 335 5.95 26.27 -14.01
C SER A 335 4.91 27.37 -14.18
N GLY A 336 3.70 27.19 -13.66
CA GLY A 336 2.57 28.09 -13.93
C GLY A 336 1.59 28.29 -12.77
N ASP A 337 1.53 27.35 -11.82
CA ASP A 337 0.54 27.35 -10.73
C ASP A 337 1.17 27.50 -9.33
N GLN A 338 0.32 27.41 -8.30
CA GLN A 338 0.69 27.25 -6.91
C GLN A 338 -0.22 26.20 -6.24
N TYR A 339 0.37 25.18 -5.63
CA TYR A 339 -0.39 24.12 -4.96
C TYR A 339 0.33 23.59 -3.71
N PHE A 340 -0.38 22.84 -2.87
CA PHE A 340 0.16 22.30 -1.62
C PHE A 340 0.13 20.78 -1.61
N VAL A 341 1.28 20.13 -1.53
CA VAL A 341 1.37 18.66 -1.44
C VAL A 341 1.53 18.27 0.02
N PHE A 342 0.78 17.25 0.46
CA PHE A 342 0.83 16.80 1.86
C PHE A 342 0.94 15.28 2.04
N PHE A 343 0.76 14.51 0.98
CA PHE A 343 0.82 13.05 1.01
C PHE A 343 1.40 12.50 -0.29
N THR A 344 2.27 11.49 -0.17
CA THR A 344 2.65 10.63 -1.29
C THR A 344 2.98 9.23 -0.78
N ALA A 345 2.75 8.20 -1.58
CA ALA A 345 3.16 6.84 -1.29
C ALA A 345 3.71 6.16 -2.54
N PHE A 346 4.68 5.27 -2.36
CA PHE A 346 5.33 4.51 -3.42
C PHE A 346 5.30 3.03 -3.09
N ALA A 347 4.70 2.23 -3.97
CA ALA A 347 4.64 0.78 -3.86
C ALA A 347 5.36 0.16 -5.06
N VAL A 348 6.42 -0.61 -4.83
CA VAL A 348 7.23 -1.22 -5.89
C VAL A 348 7.34 -2.72 -5.71
N ASP A 349 7.25 -3.46 -6.81
CA ASP A 349 7.48 -4.89 -6.85
C ASP A 349 8.92 -5.18 -6.40
N VAL A 350 9.03 -6.02 -5.38
CA VAL A 350 10.32 -6.46 -4.84
C VAL A 350 10.52 -7.94 -5.09
N ILE A 351 11.79 -8.33 -4.99
CA ILE A 351 12.19 -9.72 -4.95
C ILE A 351 11.62 -10.39 -3.67
N GLY A 352 10.92 -11.52 -3.82
CA GLY A 352 10.41 -12.29 -2.70
C GLY A 352 9.95 -13.72 -3.08
N PRO A 353 10.30 -14.74 -2.29
CA PRO A 353 9.84 -16.11 -2.53
C PRO A 353 8.39 -16.27 -2.10
N ARG A 354 7.68 -17.21 -2.74
CA ARG A 354 6.31 -17.56 -2.41
C ARG A 354 6.13 -19.07 -2.46
N ILE A 355 6.17 -19.70 -1.28
CA ILE A 355 5.99 -21.15 -1.18
C ILE A 355 4.50 -21.46 -1.01
N ILE A 356 3.95 -22.24 -1.94
CA ILE A 356 2.60 -22.80 -1.82
C ILE A 356 2.71 -24.25 -1.36
N LEU A 357 1.85 -24.64 -0.42
CA LEU A 357 1.67 -26.02 0.01
C LEU A 357 0.31 -26.53 -0.47
N ARG A 358 0.28 -27.74 -1.02
CA ARG A 358 -0.94 -28.50 -1.27
C ARG A 358 -0.83 -29.84 -0.56
N LYS A 359 -1.92 -30.30 0.05
CA LYS A 359 -1.90 -31.52 0.86
C LYS A 359 -3.11 -32.40 0.56
N ASN A 360 -2.88 -33.69 0.43
CA ASN A 360 -3.93 -34.71 0.39
C ASN A 360 -3.53 -35.94 1.23
N VAL A 361 -4.45 -36.89 1.34
CA VAL A 361 -4.24 -38.15 2.06
C VAL A 361 -4.56 -39.32 1.15
N THR A 362 -3.69 -40.31 1.10
CA THR A 362 -3.85 -41.53 0.30
C THR A 362 -3.63 -42.78 1.15
N ASN A 363 -4.20 -43.91 0.72
CA ASN A 363 -3.86 -45.22 1.27
C ASN A 363 -2.51 -45.74 0.69
N ASN A 364 -2.09 -46.95 1.11
CA ASN A 364 -0.88 -47.59 0.57
C ASN A 364 -0.93 -47.90 -0.93
N ALA A 365 -2.10 -47.95 -1.55
CA ALA A 365 -2.27 -48.11 -3.00
C ALA A 365 -2.23 -46.78 -3.76
N GLY A 366 -2.04 -45.65 -3.07
CA GLY A 366 -2.01 -44.31 -3.66
C GLY A 366 -3.40 -43.74 -3.99
N VAL A 367 -4.48 -44.38 -3.55
CA VAL A 367 -5.84 -43.90 -3.75
C VAL A 367 -6.16 -42.81 -2.74
N ASP A 368 -6.78 -41.71 -3.19
CA ASP A 368 -7.23 -40.62 -2.33
C ASP A 368 -8.34 -41.11 -1.38
N ILE A 369 -8.13 -40.90 -0.08
CA ILE A 369 -9.05 -41.29 0.99
C ILE A 369 -9.53 -40.08 1.80
N SER A 370 -9.49 -38.88 1.20
CA SER A 370 -9.99 -37.66 1.82
C SER A 370 -11.46 -37.82 2.22
N ASN A 371 -11.78 -37.50 3.47
CA ASN A 371 -13.12 -37.67 4.08
C ASN A 371 -13.65 -39.13 4.09
N GLN A 372 -12.78 -40.13 3.91
CA GLN A 372 -13.16 -41.54 4.04
C GLN A 372 -12.83 -42.08 5.44
N THR A 373 -13.49 -43.18 5.80
CA THR A 373 -13.19 -43.92 7.03
C THR A 373 -11.89 -44.71 6.86
N VAL A 374 -11.08 -44.74 7.91
CA VAL A 374 -9.88 -45.58 8.00
C VAL A 374 -10.00 -46.50 9.20
N ASP A 375 -9.50 -47.72 9.06
CA ASP A 375 -9.55 -48.71 10.13
C ASP A 375 -8.35 -48.57 11.07
N ILE A 376 -8.47 -49.15 12.26
CA ILE A 376 -7.34 -49.29 13.18
C ILE A 376 -6.22 -50.10 12.50
N CYS A 377 -4.97 -49.81 12.83
CA CYS A 377 -3.78 -50.36 12.17
C CYS A 377 -3.55 -49.96 10.70
N ASP A 378 -4.44 -49.20 10.05
CA ASP A 378 -4.21 -48.78 8.67
C ASP A 378 -2.95 -47.94 8.54
N GLU A 379 -2.25 -48.11 7.43
CA GLU A 379 -1.17 -47.24 7.02
C GLU A 379 -1.69 -46.26 5.98
N ILE A 380 -1.51 -44.97 6.27
CA ILE A 380 -1.95 -43.88 5.42
C ILE A 380 -0.79 -42.92 5.15
N ASN A 381 -0.86 -42.25 4.00
CA ASN A 381 0.17 -41.38 3.48
C ASN A 381 -0.40 -39.96 3.39
N TYR A 382 0.19 -39.01 4.11
CA TYR A 382 -0.06 -37.59 3.88
C TYR A 382 0.95 -37.08 2.86
N ASN A 383 0.47 -36.72 1.67
CA ASN A 383 1.32 -36.17 0.63
C ASN A 383 1.25 -34.65 0.68
N ILE A 384 2.40 -34.01 0.85
CA ILE A 384 2.57 -32.57 0.83
C ILE A 384 3.34 -32.21 -0.43
N PHE A 385 2.68 -31.49 -1.33
CA PHE A 385 3.29 -30.89 -2.51
C PHE A 385 3.69 -29.46 -2.17
N PHE A 386 4.84 -29.03 -2.67
CA PHE A 386 5.33 -27.68 -2.47
C PHE A 386 6.04 -27.14 -3.71
N ASP A 387 5.83 -25.85 -3.95
CA ASP A 387 6.43 -25.12 -5.06
C ASP A 387 6.71 -23.67 -4.63
N ASN A 388 7.81 -23.10 -5.12
CA ASN A 388 8.13 -21.69 -4.98
C ASN A 388 7.69 -20.94 -6.24
N ILE A 389 6.47 -20.44 -6.23
CA ILE A 389 5.89 -19.63 -7.30
C ILE A 389 6.26 -18.14 -7.19
N GLY A 390 7.19 -17.80 -6.30
CA GLY A 390 7.71 -16.45 -6.13
C GLY A 390 8.73 -16.09 -7.20
N ASN A 391 9.23 -14.85 -7.14
CA ASN A 391 10.25 -14.35 -8.06
C ASN A 391 11.66 -14.32 -7.45
N ASP A 392 11.87 -15.01 -6.32
CA ASP A 392 13.11 -15.15 -5.57
C ASP A 392 13.30 -16.57 -5.05
N ASP A 393 14.52 -16.90 -4.66
CA ASP A 393 14.84 -18.12 -3.93
C ASP A 393 14.36 -18.03 -2.47
N ALA A 394 13.82 -19.13 -1.94
CA ALA A 394 13.52 -19.24 -0.52
C ALA A 394 14.71 -19.83 0.24
N GLN A 395 14.98 -19.30 1.43
CA GLN A 395 15.98 -19.83 2.35
C GLN A 395 15.41 -19.98 3.77
N GLY A 396 16.09 -20.80 4.57
CA GLY A 396 15.74 -20.99 5.98
C GLY A 396 15.96 -19.75 6.84
N LEU A 397 15.40 -19.77 8.04
CA LEU A 397 15.71 -18.80 9.08
C LEU A 397 17.02 -19.19 9.78
N ALA A 398 17.88 -18.22 10.06
CA ALA A 398 19.15 -18.45 10.75
C ALA A 398 18.95 -19.00 12.19
N SER A 399 17.79 -18.73 12.78
CA SER A 399 17.36 -19.24 14.09
C SER A 399 17.00 -20.73 14.08
N HIS A 400 16.76 -21.34 12.92
CA HIS A 400 16.41 -22.76 12.82
C HIS A 400 17.64 -23.65 12.93
N LYS A 401 17.43 -24.92 13.36
CA LYS A 401 18.49 -25.90 13.66
C LYS A 401 19.54 -26.06 12.56
N TYR A 402 19.14 -26.02 11.29
CA TYR A 402 20.04 -26.13 10.14
C TYR A 402 20.27 -24.80 9.40
N GLY A 403 19.94 -23.70 10.06
CA GLY A 403 20.15 -22.33 9.59
C GLY A 403 19.49 -22.02 8.26
N SER A 404 20.06 -21.07 7.53
CA SER A 404 19.50 -20.57 6.27
C SER A 404 19.56 -21.57 5.10
N ASN A 405 20.27 -22.68 5.23
CA ASN A 405 20.37 -23.67 4.15
C ASN A 405 19.15 -24.58 4.05
N TYR A 406 18.27 -24.58 5.05
CA TYR A 406 17.08 -25.43 5.09
C TYR A 406 15.83 -24.65 5.48
N VAL A 407 14.80 -24.72 4.67
CA VAL A 407 13.45 -24.21 4.97
C VAL A 407 12.72 -25.21 5.87
N LEU A 408 12.07 -24.70 6.91
CA LEU A 408 11.34 -25.54 7.86
C LEU A 408 9.88 -25.69 7.39
N LEU A 409 9.46 -26.92 7.18
CA LEU A 409 8.07 -27.33 7.05
C LEU A 409 7.66 -28.01 8.38
N LYS A 410 6.64 -27.49 9.03
CA LYS A 410 6.06 -28.04 10.25
C LYS A 410 4.74 -28.74 9.94
N ASP A 411 4.64 -30.02 10.26
CA ASP A 411 3.41 -30.81 10.17
C ASP A 411 2.87 -31.12 11.57
N ILE A 412 1.56 -31.06 11.77
CA ILE A 412 0.91 -31.44 13.04
C ILE A 412 0.23 -32.79 12.83
N LEU A 413 0.91 -33.86 13.21
CA LEU A 413 0.40 -35.21 13.14
C LEU A 413 -0.93 -35.32 13.90
N PRO A 414 -1.92 -36.04 13.34
CA PRO A 414 -3.17 -36.33 14.03
C PRO A 414 -2.97 -37.02 15.38
N GLN A 415 -4.02 -37.03 16.21
CA GLN A 415 -4.03 -37.92 17.37
C GLN A 415 -4.12 -39.39 16.90
N ASN A 416 -3.62 -40.30 17.73
CA ASN A 416 -3.76 -41.76 17.52
C ASN A 416 -3.11 -42.28 16.22
N VAL A 417 -2.08 -41.60 15.72
CA VAL A 417 -1.24 -42.10 14.64
C VAL A 417 0.21 -42.17 15.09
N LEU A 418 0.93 -43.16 14.58
CA LEU A 418 2.35 -43.37 14.81
C LEU A 418 3.12 -43.10 13.52
N LEU A 419 4.06 -42.16 13.56
CA LEU A 419 4.93 -41.87 12.42
C LEU A 419 5.74 -43.12 12.06
N GLN A 420 5.68 -43.53 10.80
CA GLN A 420 6.45 -44.65 10.25
C GLN A 420 7.67 -44.14 9.49
N SER A 421 7.46 -43.20 8.57
CA SER A 421 8.54 -42.64 7.76
C SER A 421 8.15 -41.29 7.16
N VAL A 422 9.18 -40.54 6.75
CA VAL A 422 9.06 -39.32 5.96
C VAL A 422 9.96 -39.51 4.74
N ILE A 423 9.37 -39.54 3.55
CA ILE A 423 10.10 -39.79 2.30
C ILE A 423 9.74 -38.78 1.22
N SER A 424 10.54 -38.69 0.16
CA SER A 424 10.20 -37.96 -1.07
C SER A 424 10.34 -38.89 -2.27
N THR A 425 9.48 -38.70 -3.28
CA THR A 425 9.61 -39.39 -4.57
C THR A 425 10.83 -38.93 -5.36
N ASN A 426 11.35 -37.73 -5.08
CA ASN A 426 12.62 -37.26 -5.63
C ASN A 426 13.78 -37.81 -4.78
N THR A 427 14.61 -38.69 -5.36
CA THR A 427 15.71 -39.36 -4.65
C THR A 427 16.73 -38.39 -4.04
N ALA A 428 17.04 -37.30 -4.74
CA ALA A 428 18.00 -36.30 -4.25
C ALA A 428 17.43 -35.54 -3.04
N LEU A 429 16.16 -35.13 -3.11
CA LEU A 429 15.47 -34.51 -1.98
C LEU A 429 15.37 -35.48 -0.81
N ASN A 430 14.94 -36.72 -1.07
CA ASN A 430 14.80 -37.76 -0.05
C ASN A 430 16.09 -38.00 0.75
N THR A 431 17.24 -37.93 0.08
CA THR A 431 18.55 -38.14 0.71
C THR A 431 19.07 -36.91 1.46
N SER A 432 18.66 -35.71 1.04
CA SER A 432 19.19 -34.45 1.56
C SER A 432 18.27 -33.75 2.58
N MET A 433 16.97 -34.03 2.55
CA MET A 433 16.02 -33.55 3.55
C MET A 433 16.29 -34.20 4.90
N LYS A 434 15.93 -33.49 5.98
CA LYS A 434 16.05 -33.98 7.35
C LYS A 434 14.70 -33.85 8.03
N TYR A 435 14.41 -34.68 9.01
CA TYR A 435 13.22 -34.52 9.81
C TYR A 435 13.44 -34.97 11.25
N GLU A 436 12.65 -34.42 12.15
CA GLU A 436 12.61 -34.83 13.54
C GLU A 436 11.25 -34.52 14.18
N VAL A 437 10.88 -35.32 15.17
CA VAL A 437 9.70 -35.07 15.99
C VAL A 437 10.07 -34.09 17.10
N ASN A 438 9.23 -33.10 17.35
CA ASN A 438 9.43 -32.14 18.42
C ASN A 438 9.42 -32.86 19.79
N PRO A 439 10.52 -32.81 20.57
CA PRO A 439 10.58 -33.47 21.88
C PRO A 439 9.56 -32.94 22.89
N ALA A 440 9.18 -31.66 22.78
CA ALA A 440 8.21 -31.03 23.67
C ALA A 440 6.76 -31.34 23.29
N ASN A 441 6.52 -31.68 22.01
CA ASN A 441 5.20 -32.05 21.52
C ASN A 441 5.34 -33.10 20.40
N PRO A 442 5.22 -34.41 20.72
CA PRO A 442 5.43 -35.48 19.76
C PRO A 442 4.47 -35.49 18.55
N ARG A 443 3.44 -34.64 18.55
CA ARG A 443 2.56 -34.43 17.40
C ARG A 443 3.17 -33.51 16.36
N GLU A 444 4.15 -32.68 16.71
CA GLU A 444 4.76 -31.77 15.77
C GLU A 444 5.96 -32.46 15.10
N LEU A 445 5.90 -32.56 13.78
CA LEU A 445 6.97 -33.06 12.93
C LEU A 445 7.63 -31.89 12.21
N PHE A 446 8.92 -31.73 12.40
CA PHE A 446 9.74 -30.73 11.70
C PHE A 446 10.45 -31.40 10.53
N ILE A 447 10.25 -30.88 9.33
CA ILE A 447 10.88 -31.34 8.09
C ILE A 447 11.69 -30.19 7.50
N TYR A 448 12.98 -30.41 7.33
CA TYR A 448 13.93 -29.43 6.86
C TYR A 448 14.26 -29.71 5.39
N ILE A 449 13.77 -28.84 4.52
CA ILE A 449 13.92 -28.92 3.06
C ILE A 449 15.14 -28.09 2.64
N PRO A 450 16.14 -28.66 1.95
CA PRO A 450 17.27 -27.88 1.47
C PRO A 450 16.80 -26.77 0.52
N LYS A 451 17.33 -25.55 0.69
CA LYS A 451 16.92 -24.38 -0.12
C LYS A 451 17.06 -24.55 -1.64
N ALA A 452 17.90 -25.49 -2.08
CA ALA A 452 18.08 -25.82 -3.50
C ALA A 452 16.79 -26.31 -4.19
N TYR A 453 15.83 -26.85 -3.44
CA TYR A 453 14.52 -27.31 -3.92
C TYR A 453 13.44 -26.23 -3.86
N LEU A 454 13.80 -25.02 -3.43
CA LEU A 454 12.91 -23.87 -3.29
C LEU A 454 13.50 -22.62 -3.96
N LYS A 455 14.29 -22.84 -5.02
CA LYS A 455 14.76 -21.76 -5.89
C LYS A 455 13.63 -21.25 -6.76
N LYS A 456 13.78 -20.02 -7.26
CA LYS A 456 12.92 -19.51 -8.33
C LYS A 456 12.95 -20.48 -9.51
N ASP A 457 11.79 -20.74 -10.11
CA ASP A 457 11.59 -21.62 -11.26
C ASP A 457 11.96 -23.11 -11.01
N ALA A 458 12.12 -23.51 -9.73
CA ALA A 458 12.24 -24.92 -9.39
C ALA A 458 10.92 -25.66 -9.69
N PRO A 459 10.96 -26.94 -10.09
CA PRO A 459 9.73 -27.71 -10.28
C PRO A 459 9.05 -27.98 -8.93
N GLU A 460 7.77 -28.35 -8.98
CA GLU A 460 7.06 -28.83 -7.78
C GLU A 460 7.70 -30.12 -7.25
N TYR A 461 7.85 -30.20 -5.92
CA TYR A 461 8.32 -31.38 -5.20
C TYR A 461 7.27 -31.89 -4.23
N SER A 462 7.46 -33.11 -3.72
CA SER A 462 6.56 -33.71 -2.74
C SER A 462 7.29 -34.42 -1.60
N ILE A 463 6.66 -34.41 -0.43
CA ILE A 463 7.03 -35.18 0.76
C ILE A 463 5.84 -36.04 1.15
N ILE A 464 6.10 -37.30 1.49
CA ILE A 464 5.13 -38.26 1.96
C ILE A 464 5.44 -38.57 3.42
N ILE A 465 4.48 -38.24 4.30
CA ILE A 465 4.52 -38.60 5.71
C ILE A 465 3.66 -39.85 5.87
N LYS A 466 4.30 -40.99 6.05
CA LYS A 466 3.62 -42.26 6.29
C LYS A 466 3.37 -42.43 7.78
N VAL A 467 2.12 -42.66 8.15
CA VAL A 467 1.72 -42.95 9.53
C VAL A 467 0.91 -44.23 9.60
N LYS A 468 0.89 -44.83 10.78
CA LYS A 468 0.04 -45.98 11.10
C LYS A 468 -0.99 -45.57 12.14
N VAL A 469 -2.27 -45.83 11.87
CA VAL A 469 -3.36 -45.64 12.84
C VAL A 469 -3.14 -46.58 14.02
N ALA A 470 -3.40 -46.10 15.24
CA ALA A 470 -3.31 -46.88 16.46
C ALA A 470 -4.04 -48.23 16.32
N CYS A 471 -3.42 -49.30 16.82
CA CYS A 471 -3.89 -50.67 16.67
C CYS A 471 -4.75 -51.17 17.83
N SER A 472 -4.74 -50.47 18.96
CA SER A 472 -5.51 -50.85 20.16
C SER A 472 -5.98 -49.62 20.92
N CYS A 473 -7.08 -49.77 21.67
CA CYS A 473 -7.67 -48.73 22.52
C CYS A 473 -6.65 -48.13 23.51
N ASP A 474 -5.69 -48.92 23.99
CA ASP A 474 -4.66 -48.48 24.94
C ASP A 474 -3.62 -47.53 24.31
N GLN A 475 -3.55 -47.50 22.97
CA GLN A 475 -2.73 -46.56 22.20
C GLN A 475 -3.49 -45.26 21.85
N PHE A 476 -4.79 -45.20 22.12
CA PHE A 476 -5.56 -43.97 21.96
C PHE A 476 -5.31 -43.05 23.16
N THR A 477 -4.73 -41.88 22.91
CA THR A 477 -4.50 -40.89 23.98
C THR A 477 -5.77 -40.10 24.32
N THR A 478 -6.85 -40.30 23.57
CA THR A 478 -8.16 -39.68 23.81
C THR A 478 -9.27 -40.56 23.22
N ALA A 479 -10.15 -41.10 24.07
CA ALA A 479 -11.40 -41.72 23.62
C ALA A 479 -12.27 -40.64 22.94
N CYS A 480 -12.83 -40.93 21.76
CA CYS A 480 -13.73 -40.08 20.98
C CYS A 480 -13.12 -39.08 19.97
N SER A 481 -11.84 -39.16 19.62
CA SER A 481 -11.34 -38.46 18.42
C SER A 481 -11.70 -39.28 17.17
N ASN A 482 -12.84 -38.97 16.55
CA ASN A 482 -13.36 -39.65 15.36
C ASN A 482 -12.93 -38.99 14.04
N GLU A 483 -12.01 -38.03 14.11
CA GLU A 483 -11.56 -37.26 12.96
C GLU A 483 -10.03 -37.14 12.94
N ILE A 484 -9.42 -37.54 11.82
CA ILE A 484 -7.98 -37.51 11.61
C ILE A 484 -7.64 -36.29 10.74
N LYS A 485 -7.54 -35.11 11.39
CA LYS A 485 -7.12 -33.86 10.74
C LYS A 485 -5.60 -33.70 10.75
N ASN A 486 -5.03 -33.31 9.60
CA ASN A 486 -3.62 -33.00 9.49
C ASN A 486 -3.38 -31.63 8.82
N GLN A 487 -2.47 -30.83 9.36
CA GLN A 487 -2.14 -29.48 8.90
C GLN A 487 -0.63 -29.32 8.72
N ALA A 488 -0.21 -28.55 7.71
CA ALA A 488 1.19 -28.26 7.44
C ALA A 488 1.40 -26.75 7.29
N PHE A 489 2.55 -26.27 7.76
CA PHE A 489 2.97 -24.88 7.74
C PHE A 489 4.41 -24.81 7.20
N VAL A 490 4.79 -23.71 6.58
CA VAL A 490 6.16 -23.48 6.10
C VAL A 490 6.68 -22.14 6.60
N GLU A 491 7.93 -22.13 7.04
CA GLU A 491 8.63 -20.95 7.55
C GLU A 491 9.91 -20.71 6.75
N TYR A 492 9.97 -19.56 6.07
CA TYR A 492 11.05 -19.20 5.15
C TYR A 492 11.30 -17.69 5.13
N ARG A 493 12.41 -17.27 4.50
CA ARG A 493 12.69 -15.88 4.14
C ARG A 493 13.28 -15.80 2.72
N GLY A 494 13.20 -14.63 2.09
CA GLY A 494 13.86 -14.35 0.81
C GLY A 494 15.39 -14.28 0.88
N LEU A 495 16.03 -14.44 -0.27
CA LEU A 495 17.46 -14.25 -0.44
C LEU A 495 17.73 -12.77 -0.73
N LEU A 496 17.86 -11.96 0.33
CA LEU A 496 18.42 -10.61 0.19
C LEU A 496 19.91 -10.75 -0.18
N ILE A 497 20.22 -10.77 -1.47
CA ILE A 497 21.59 -10.53 -1.93
C ILE A 497 21.83 -9.04 -1.66
N MET A 498 22.55 -8.72 -0.58
CA MET A 498 23.07 -7.36 -0.35
C MET A 498 24.06 -7.00 -1.45
#